data_AF-A0A0G1Z142-F1
#
_entry.id   AF-A0A0G1Z142-F1
#
_cell.length_a   1.000
_cell.length_b   1.000
_cell.length_c   1.000
_cell.angle_alpha   90.00
_cell.angle_beta   90.00
_cell.angle_gamma   90.00
#
_symmetry.space_group_name_H-M   'P 1'
#
loop_
_entity.id
_entity.type
_entity.pdbx_description
1 polymer ?
#
loop_
_entity_poly.entity_id
_entity_poly.type
_entity_poly.pdbx_seq_one_letter_code
_entity_poly.pdbx_strand_id
1 'polypeptide(L)'
;MIQSLATVFSTVVIANLVLGIFNLFPIPPLDGSRVLFSLLPDRFTKLQMMLEQYGLFLLIALIVFLPGLLSSLVFFVFRLLVGA
;
A
#
# COMPACT_ATOMS: atom_id res chain seq x y z
N MET A 1 -22.48 8.05 -21.96
CA MET A 1 -21.23 7.51 -22.55
C MET A 1 -19.98 8.14 -21.94
N ILE A 2 -19.79 9.46 -22.01
CA ILE A 2 -18.61 10.14 -21.41
C ILE A 2 -18.53 9.91 -19.89
N GLN A 3 -19.65 10.05 -19.18
CA GLN A 3 -19.71 9.78 -17.73
C GLN A 3 -19.30 8.34 -17.38
N SER A 4 -19.79 7.36 -18.14
CA SER A 4 -19.45 5.94 -17.95
C SER A 4 -17.95 5.68 -18.14
N LEU A 5 -17.34 6.31 -19.16
CA LEU A 5 -15.91 6.19 -19.41
C LEU A 5 -15.08 6.84 -18.29
N ALA A 6 -15.49 8.01 -17.82
CA ALA A 6 -14.86 8.68 -16.69
C ALA A 6 -14.91 7.83 -15.41
N THR A 7 -16.03 7.16 -15.14
CA THR A 7 -16.14 6.22 -14.00
C THR A 7 -15.18 5.05 -14.14
N VAL A 8 -15.04 4.45 -15.33
CA VAL A 8 -14.11 3.34 -15.55
C VAL A 8 -12.67 3.78 -15.32
N PHE A 9 -12.23 4.89 -15.91
CA PHE A 9 -10.87 5.39 -15.68
C PHE A 9 -10.63 5.76 -14.22
N SER A 10 -11.59 6.41 -13.56
CA SER A 10 -11.48 6.74 -12.13
C SER A 10 -11.34 5.48 -11.28
N THR A 11 -12.06 4.41 -11.62
CA THR A 11 -11.98 3.11 -10.93
C THR A 11 -10.61 2.48 -11.12
N VAL A 12 -10.05 2.53 -12.33
CA VAL A 12 -8.70 2.03 -12.64
C VAL A 12 -7.64 2.81 -11.84
N VAL A 13 -7.75 4.13 -11.79
CA VAL A 13 -6.82 4.97 -11.01
C VAL A 13 -6.91 4.62 -9.52
N ILE A 14 -8.13 4.56 -8.96
CA ILE A 14 -8.34 4.21 -7.55
C ILE A 14 -7.78 2.82 -7.24
N ALA A 15 -8.03 1.82 -8.09
CA ALA A 15 -7.50 0.47 -7.89
C ALA A 15 -5.97 0.44 -7.85
N ASN A 16 -5.30 1.15 -8.76
CA ASN A 16 -3.85 1.25 -8.77
C ASN A 16 -3.31 2.04 -7.58
N LEU A 17 -3.99 3.10 -7.14
CA LEU A 17 -3.61 3.85 -5.93
C LEU A 17 -3.75 2.99 -4.67
N VAL A 18 -4.83 2.23 -4.54
CA VAL A 18 -5.01 1.29 -3.42
C VAL A 18 -3.87 0.27 -3.40
N LEU A 19 -3.62 -0.41 -4.52
CA LEU A 19 -2.56 -1.41 -4.62
C LEU A 19 -1.17 -0.79 -4.39
N GLY A 20 -0.89 0.35 -5.00
CA GLY A 20 0.38 1.05 -4.89
C GLY A 20 0.66 1.52 -3.46
N ILE A 21 -0.29 2.22 -2.83
CA ILE A 21 -0.14 2.70 -1.46
C ILE A 21 -0.05 1.53 -0.48
N PHE A 22 -0.87 0.48 -0.67
CA PHE A 22 -0.80 -0.72 0.16
C PHE A 22 0.55 -1.43 0.04
N ASN A 23 1.11 -1.55 -1.18
CA ASN A 23 2.42 -2.16 -1.38
C ASN A 23 3.59 -1.33 -0.83
N LEU A 24 3.41 -0.06 -0.50
CA LEU A 24 4.46 0.76 0.14
C LEU A 24 4.60 0.51 1.65
N PHE A 25 3.67 -0.21 2.28
CA PHE A 25 3.81 -0.54 3.70
C PHE A 25 5.01 -1.48 3.93
N PRO A 26 5.87 -1.20 4.94
CA PRO A 26 7.10 -1.97 5.18
C PRO A 26 6.83 -3.27 5.95
N ILE A 27 5.93 -4.12 5.44
CA ILE A 27 5.53 -5.39 6.06
C ILE A 27 5.66 -6.52 5.02
N PRO A 28 6.48 -7.56 5.25
CA PRO A 28 6.52 -8.72 4.36
C PRO A 28 5.14 -9.38 4.25
N PRO A 29 4.68 -9.78 3.05
CA PRO A 29 5.42 -9.90 1.78
C PRO A 29 5.36 -8.66 0.86
N LEU A 30 4.85 -7.51 1.33
CA LEU A 30 4.66 -6.31 0.52
C LEU A 30 5.98 -5.73 0.01
N ASP A 31 5.96 -5.10 -1.16
CA ASP A 31 7.16 -4.59 -1.83
C ASP A 31 7.91 -3.53 -1.01
N GLY A 32 7.20 -2.74 -0.21
CA GLY A 32 7.76 -1.73 0.70
C GLY A 32 8.70 -2.32 1.74
N SER A 33 8.49 -3.58 2.15
CA SER A 33 9.43 -4.28 3.03
C SER A 33 10.76 -4.55 2.32
N ARG A 34 10.72 -4.96 1.05
CA ARG A 34 11.93 -5.20 0.24
C ARG A 34 12.70 -3.90 -0.02
N VAL A 35 11.99 -2.82 -0.28
CA VAL A 35 12.59 -1.47 -0.42
C VAL A 35 13.22 -1.04 0.90
N LEU A 36 12.55 -1.25 2.04
CA LEU A 36 13.12 -0.91 3.34
C LEU A 36 14.41 -1.70 3.62
N PHE A 37 14.39 -3.02 3.44
CA PHE A 37 15.55 -3.86 3.77
C PHE A 37 16.70 -3.73 2.77
N SER A 38 16.46 -3.33 1.53
CA SER A 38 17.55 -3.02 0.59
C SER A 38 18.29 -1.72 0.92
N LEU A 39 17.64 -0.79 1.64
CA LEU A 39 18.22 0.46 2.09
C LEU A 39 18.84 0.38 3.49
N LEU A 40 18.44 -0.61 4.30
CA LEU A 40 18.93 -0.80 5.66
C LEU A 40 20.27 -1.58 5.68
N PRO A 41 21.20 -1.23 6.59
CA PRO A 41 22.43 -2.02 6.80
C PRO A 41 22.16 -3.41 7.39
N ASP A 42 23.08 -4.35 7.15
CA ASP A 42 23.00 -5.76 7.60
C ASP A 42 22.81 -5.97 9.11
N ARG A 43 23.05 -4.96 9.94
CA ARG A 43 22.74 -5.05 11.39
C ARG A 43 21.26 -5.29 11.67
N PHE A 44 20.37 -5.02 10.70
CA PHE A 44 18.93 -5.22 10.82
C PHE A 44 18.44 -6.59 10.33
N THR A 45 19.32 -7.53 9.94
CA THR A 45 18.89 -8.87 9.47
C THR A 45 18.03 -9.61 10.51
N LYS A 46 18.30 -9.43 11.81
CA LYS A 46 17.44 -10.02 12.87
C LYS A 46 16.02 -9.46 12.84
N LEU A 47 15.87 -8.15 12.62
CA LEU A 47 14.57 -7.51 12.49
C LEU A 47 13.85 -8.00 11.23
N GLN A 48 14.56 -8.13 10.11
CA GLN A 48 14.01 -8.69 8.88
C GLN A 48 13.47 -10.10 9.08
N MET A 49 14.27 -11.00 9.69
CA MET A 49 13.83 -12.37 9.96
C MET A 49 12.59 -12.42 10.86
N MET A 50 12.52 -11.58 11.89
CA MET A 50 11.31 -11.50 12.73
C MET A 50 10.09 -11.01 11.95
N LEU A 51 10.26 -9.97 11.13
CA LEU A 51 9.17 -9.43 10.32
C LEU A 51 8.72 -10.41 9.21
N GLU A 52 9.63 -11.21 8.66
CA GLU A 52 9.28 -12.28 7.72
C GLU A 52 8.51 -13.40 8.41
N GLN A 53 8.94 -13.83 9.60
CA GLN A 53 8.27 -14.88 10.38
C GLN A 53 6.84 -14.49 10.78
N TYR A 54 6.63 -13.24 11.21
CA TYR A 54 5.32 -12.73 11.62
C TYR A 54 4.58 -11.95 10.51
N GLY A 55 5.14 -11.90 9.30
CA GLY A 55 4.67 -11.03 8.22
C GLY A 55 3.21 -11.26 7.86
N LEU A 56 2.78 -12.52 7.81
CA LEU A 56 1.38 -12.86 7.52
C LEU A 56 0.41 -12.33 8.59
N PHE A 57 0.76 -12.44 9.88
CA PHE A 57 -0.09 -11.94 10.96
C PHE A 57 -0.15 -10.41 10.96
N LEU A 58 0.98 -9.75 10.71
CA LEU A 58 1.04 -8.30 10.55
C LEU A 58 0.25 -7.84 9.32
N LEU A 59 0.29 -8.58 8.21
CA LEU A 59 -0.49 -8.31 7.01
C LEU A 59 -2.00 -8.41 7.29
N ILE A 60 -2.43 -9.45 8.00
CA ILE A 60 -3.84 -9.60 8.39
C ILE A 60 -4.28 -8.44 9.28
N ALA A 61 -3.48 -8.08 10.29
CA ALA A 61 -3.75 -6.93 11.12
C ALA A 61 -3.83 -5.64 10.28
N LEU A 62 -2.92 -5.46 9.33
CA LEU A 62 -2.94 -4.33 8.39
C LEU A 62 -4.27 -4.29 7.62
N ILE A 63 -4.70 -5.40 7.01
CA ILE A 63 -5.94 -5.46 6.23
C ILE A 63 -7.18 -5.14 7.09
N VAL A 64 -7.20 -5.57 8.35
CA VAL A 64 -8.34 -5.36 9.24
C VAL A 64 -8.40 -3.93 9.78
N PHE A 65 -7.26 -3.34 10.16
CA PHE A 65 -7.23 -2.06 10.89
C PHE A 65 -6.92 -0.83 10.02
N LEU A 66 -6.25 -1.02 8.88
CA LEU A 66 -5.83 0.08 7.99
C LEU A 66 -6.89 0.64 7.01
N PRO A 67 -8.04 0.00 6.67
CA PRO A 67 -8.89 0.47 5.56
C PRO A 67 -9.32 1.94 5.64
N GLY A 68 -9.58 2.47 6.84
CA GLY A 68 -9.95 3.88 7.02
C GLY A 68 -8.81 4.85 6.69
N LEU A 69 -7.59 4.54 7.12
CA LEU A 69 -6.41 5.35 6.80
C LEU A 69 -6.06 5.22 5.31
N LEU A 70 -6.08 3.99 4.78
CA LEU A 70 -5.76 3.71 3.38
C LEU A 70 -6.71 4.45 2.44
N SER A 71 -8.02 4.39 2.69
CA SER A 71 -9.01 5.12 1.87
C SER A 71 -8.80 6.62 1.95
N SER A 72 -8.52 7.18 3.13
CA SER A 72 -8.22 8.61 3.29
C SER A 72 -7.02 9.05 2.45
N LEU A 73 -5.93 8.27 2.48
CA LEU A 73 -4.73 8.54 1.67
C LEU A 73 -5.00 8.39 0.17
N VAL A 74 -5.72 7.33 -0.24
CA VAL A 74 -6.08 7.11 -1.63
C VAL A 74 -6.92 8.27 -2.17
N PHE A 75 -7.95 8.71 -1.44
CA PHE A 75 -8.78 9.83 -1.88
C PHE A 75 -8.02 11.15 -1.91
N PHE A 76 -7.12 11.39 -0.95
CA PHE A 76 -6.24 12.56 -0.97
C PHE A 76 -5.37 12.59 -2.24
N VAL A 77 -4.68 11.48 -2.53
CA VAL A 77 -3.82 11.38 -3.73
C VAL A 77 -4.65 11.42 -5.01
N PHE A 78 -5.78 10.73 -5.06
CA PHE A 78 -6.70 10.75 -6.20
C PHE A 78 -7.15 12.19 -6.50
N ARG A 79 -7.56 12.94 -5.48
CA ARG A 79 -7.98 14.33 -5.61
C ARG A 79 -6.85 15.22 -6.11
N LEU A 80 -5.64 15.02 -5.62
CA LEU A 80 -4.46 15.76 -6.06
C LEU A 80 -4.13 15.48 -7.55
N LEU A 81 -4.26 14.23 -7.99
CA LEU A 81 -3.91 13.81 -9.35
C LEU A 81 -4.99 14.14 -10.38
N VAL A 82 -6.26 13.94 -10.02
CA VAL A 82 -7.40 14.08 -10.94
C VAL A 82 -8.02 15.48 -10.88
N GLY A 83 -7.85 16.21 -9.76
CA GLY A 83 -8.39 17.56 -9.59
C GLY A 83 -9.91 17.63 -9.39
N ALA A 84 -10.52 16.54 -8.93
CA ALA A 84 -11.97 16.42 -8.67
C ALA A 84 -12.39 16.92 -7.27
#